data_AF-A0A2E7U2L3-F1
#
_entry.id   AF-A0A2E7U2L3-F1
#
_cell.length_a   1.000
_cell.length_b   1.000
_cell.length_c   1.000
_cell.angle_alpha   90.00
_cell.angle_beta   90.00
_cell.angle_gamma   90.00
#
_symmetry.space_group_name_H-M   'P 1'
#
loop_
_entity.id
_entity.type
_entity.pdbx_description
1 polymer ?
#
loop_
_entity_poly.entity_id
_entity_poly.type
_entity_poly.pdbx_seq_one_letter_code
_entity_poly.pdbx_strand_id
1 'polypeptide(L)' 'MLLLTISCGSDSRGGRAVIQNKGSDTLVNVAQAWAENYRVVNPTVAVAVTGGGSGTGISAMINGTVDIANASRAMRESEL' A
#
# COMPACT_ATOMS: atom_id res chain seq x y z
N MET A 1 -14.64 -1.08 39.01
CA MET A 1 -15.16 -2.18 38.18
C MET A 1 -14.64 -1.99 36.77
N LEU A 2 -13.40 -2.47 36.55
CA LEU A 2 -12.68 -2.37 35.29
C LEU A 2 -13.23 -3.45 34.34
N LEU A 3 -13.99 -3.06 33.33
CA LEU A 3 -14.47 -3.98 32.30
C LEU A 3 -13.43 -4.05 31.17
N LEU A 4 -12.58 -5.07 31.26
CA LEU A 4 -11.69 -5.52 30.20
C LEU A 4 -12.52 -6.32 29.20
N THR A 5 -12.90 -5.75 28.06
CA THR A 5 -13.54 -6.53 26.99
C THR A 5 -12.48 -7.25 26.17
N ILE A 6 -12.23 -8.51 26.53
CA ILE A 6 -11.56 -9.49 25.67
C ILE A 6 -12.48 -9.72 24.46
N SER A 7 -12.10 -9.16 23.31
CA SER A 7 -12.68 -9.54 22.03
C SER A 7 -11.80 -10.63 21.41
N CYS A 8 -12.24 -11.87 21.52
CA CYS A 8 -11.78 -12.96 20.68
C CYS A 8 -12.74 -13.05 19.50
N GLY A 9 -12.37 -12.43 18.38
CA GLY A 9 -13.11 -12.50 17.13
C GLY A 9 -12.31 -13.30 16.12
N SER A 10 -12.78 -14.50 15.81
CA SER A 10 -12.30 -15.31 14.70
C SER A 10 -12.35 -14.49 13.41
N ASP A 11 -11.18 -14.19 12.85
CA ASP A 11 -10.98 -13.34 11.67
C ASP A 11 -11.55 -14.01 10.42
N SER A 12 -12.87 -13.91 10.30
CA SER A 12 -13.62 -14.27 9.11
C SER A 12 -13.29 -13.19 8.08
N ARG A 13 -12.37 -13.52 7.16
CA ARG A 13 -11.85 -12.67 6.08
C ARG A 13 -12.94 -12.14 5.13
N GLY A 14 -13.78 -11.25 5.64
CA GLY A 14 -14.65 -10.33 4.89
C GLY A 14 -14.17 -8.88 5.00
N GLY A 15 -12.99 -8.65 5.57
CA GLY A 15 -12.36 -7.34 5.68
C GLY A 15 -11.85 -6.86 4.32
N ARG A 16 -12.23 -5.65 3.94
CA ARG A 16 -11.74 -4.98 2.73
C ARG A 16 -10.21 -4.97 2.74
N ALA A 17 -9.58 -5.66 1.80
CA ALA A 17 -8.13 -5.71 1.71
C ALA A 17 -7.60 -4.33 1.29
N VAL A 18 -6.54 -3.85 1.94
CA VAL A 18 -5.93 -2.56 1.62
C VAL A 18 -4.49 -2.78 1.20
N ILE A 19 -4.15 -2.38 -0.02
CA ILE A 19 -2.81 -2.41 -0.61
C ILE A 19 -2.19 -1.03 -0.42
N GLN A 20 -1.03 -0.97 0.23
CA GLN A 20 -0.21 0.24 0.38
C GLN A 20 0.74 0.37 -0.81
N ASN A 21 0.55 1.42 -1.60
CA ASN A 21 1.39 1.77 -2.74
C ASN A 21 2.12 3.08 -2.46
N LYS A 22 3.45 3.05 -2.40
CA LYS A 22 4.28 4.23 -2.11
C LYS A 22 5.36 4.40 -3.17
N GLY A 23 5.69 5.64 -3.55
CA GLY A 23 6.83 5.84 -4.43
C GLY A 23 6.93 7.18 -5.12
N SER A 24 7.28 7.13 -6.42
CA SER A 24 7.55 8.28 -7.27
C SER A 24 6.47 9.35 -7.24
N ASP A 25 6.85 10.58 -6.92
CA ASP A 25 5.97 11.75 -7.04
C ASP A 25 5.54 11.99 -8.48
N THR A 26 6.37 11.61 -9.46
CA THR A 26 6.01 11.74 -10.88
C THR A 26 4.97 10.72 -11.34
N LEU A 27 4.79 9.61 -10.61
CA LEU A 27 3.83 8.55 -10.94
C LEU A 27 2.59 8.57 -10.04
N VAL A 28 2.56 9.41 -9.00
CA VAL A 28 1.50 9.39 -7.98
C VAL A 28 0.12 9.57 -8.60
N ASN A 29 -0.03 10.47 -9.58
CA ASN A 29 -1.31 10.73 -10.26
C ASN A 29 -1.78 9.50 -11.06
N VAL A 30 -0.87 8.80 -11.73
CA VAL A 30 -1.19 7.59 -12.49
C VAL A 30 -1.58 6.46 -11.53
N ALA A 31 -0.82 6.27 -10.46
CA ALA A 31 -1.11 5.26 -9.44
C ALA A 31 -2.45 5.52 -8.75
N GLN A 32 -2.81 6.78 -8.47
CA GLN A 32 -4.12 7.16 -7.94
C GLN A 32 -5.26 6.86 -8.92
N ALA A 33 -5.08 7.17 -10.21
CA ALA A 33 -6.07 6.85 -11.23
C ALA A 33 -6.30 5.33 -11.34
N TRP A 34 -5.23 4.54 -11.25
CA TRP A 34 -5.34 3.08 -11.20
C TRP A 34 -6.02 2.58 -9.92
N ALA A 35 -5.73 3.18 -8.77
CA ALA A 35 -6.38 2.84 -7.50
C ALA A 35 -7.90 3.04 -7.54
N GLU A 36 -8.38 4.15 -8.12
CA GLU A 36 -9.80 4.40 -8.29
C GLU A 36 -10.45 3.40 -9.25
N ASN A 37 -9.82 3.16 -10.40
CA ASN A 37 -10.35 2.24 -11.41
C ASN A 37 -10.33 0.77 -10.95
N TYR A 38 -9.38 0.38 -10.10
CA TYR A 38 -9.29 -1.00 -9.61
C TYR A 38 -10.51 -1.40 -8.78
N ARG A 39 -11.23 -0.43 -8.20
CA ARG A 39 -12.49 -0.70 -7.48
C ARG A 39 -13.56 -1.33 -8.38
N VAL A 40 -13.51 -1.10 -9.69
CA VAL A 40 -14.39 -1.76 -10.68
C VAL A 40 -14.00 -3.22 -10.89
N VAL A 41 -12.71 -3.52 -10.81
CA VAL A 41 -12.17 -4.89 -10.96
C VAL A 41 -12.45 -5.72 -9.71
N ASN A 42 -12.16 -5.15 -8.54
CA ASN A 42 -12.44 -5.79 -7.27
C ASN A 42 -12.83 -4.75 -6.20
N PRO A 43 -14.13 -4.62 -5.86
CA PRO A 43 -14.60 -3.62 -4.90
C PRO A 43 -14.21 -3.94 -3.45
N THR A 44 -13.77 -5.17 -3.16
CA THR A 44 -13.29 -5.56 -1.82
C THR A 44 -11.82 -5.21 -1.59
N VAL A 45 -11.14 -4.65 -2.60
CA VAL A 45 -9.76 -4.19 -2.51
C VAL A 45 -9.70 -2.67 -2.61
N ALA A 46 -8.94 -2.06 -1.71
CA ALA A 46 -8.59 -0.66 -1.73
C ALA A 46 -7.10 -0.52 -2.01
N VAL A 47 -6.70 0.47 -2.80
CA VAL A 47 -5.28 0.80 -2.99
C VAL A 47 -5.04 2.20 -2.43
N ALA A 48 -4.24 2.29 -1.38
CA ALA A 48 -3.82 3.55 -0.78
C ALA A 48 -2.51 4.00 -1.42
N VAL A 49 -2.50 5.18 -2.05
CA VAL A 49 -1.35 5.68 -2.83
C VAL A 49 -0.72 6.88 -2.14
N THR A 50 0.60 6.82 -1.89
CA THR A 50 1.38 7.90 -1.29
C THR A 50 2.62 8.23 -2.11
N GLY A 51 2.92 9.51 -2.28
CA GLY A 51 4.18 9.98 -2.87
C GLY A 51 5.37 9.88 -1.90
N GLY A 52 6.44 10.61 -2.19
CA GLY A 52 7.68 10.68 -1.42
C GLY A 52 8.94 10.36 -2.22
N GLY A 53 8.80 10.09 -3.52
CA GLY A 53 9.90 9.78 -4.42
C GLY A 53 10.18 8.28 -4.55
N SER A 54 10.75 7.90 -5.69
CA SER A 54 11.01 6.49 -6.05
C SER A 54 11.92 5.79 -5.01
N GLY A 55 12.96 6.47 -4.51
CA GLY A 55 13.84 5.90 -3.47
C GLY A 55 13.09 5.62 -2.16
N THR A 56 12.18 6.50 -1.75
CA THR A 56 11.36 6.29 -0.55
C THR A 56 10.44 5.07 -0.69
N GLY A 57 9.85 4.87 -1.87
CA GLY A 57 9.06 3.67 -2.17
C GLY A 57 9.90 2.40 -2.10
N ILE A 58 11.06 2.39 -2.77
CA ILE A 58 11.99 1.25 -2.78
C ILE A 58 12.47 0.91 -1.37
N SER A 59 12.93 1.89 -0.59
CA SER A 59 13.33 1.67 0.81
C SER A 59 12.20 1.13 1.67
N ALA A 60 10.97 1.63 1.47
CA ALA A 60 9.81 1.15 2.20
C ALA A 60 9.48 -0.32 1.85
N MET A 61 9.67 -0.72 0.59
CA MET A 61 9.49 -2.10 0.13
C MET A 61 10.56 -3.03 0.67
N ILE A 62 11.84 -2.62 0.65
CA ILE A 62 12.94 -3.38 1.27
C ILE A 62 12.68 -3.60 2.76
N ASN A 63 12.15 -2.59 3.44
CA ASN A 63 11.82 -2.66 4.87
C ASN A 63 10.49 -3.41 5.15
N GLY A 64 9.78 -3.88 4.13
CA GLY A 64 8.51 -4.61 4.29
C GLY A 64 7.35 -3.76 4.84
N THR A 65 7.40 -2.44 4.64
CA THR A 65 6.40 -1.49 5.18
C THR A 65 5.32 -1.07 4.18
N VAL A 66 5.45 -1.51 2.92
CA VAL A 66 4.48 -1.27 1.84
C VAL A 66 4.34 -2.53 1.00
N ASP A 67 3.20 -2.68 0.33
CA ASP A 67 2.94 -3.81 -0.55
C ASP A 67 3.49 -3.56 -1.96
N ILE A 68 3.43 -2.31 -2.43
CA ILE A 68 3.86 -1.89 -3.76
C ILE A 68 4.76 -0.65 -3.66
N ALA A 69 5.92 -0.71 -4.31
CA ALA A 69 6.78 0.43 -4.55
C ALA A 69 6.72 0.82 -6.02
N ASN A 70 6.11 1.97 -6.32
CA ASN A 70 6.15 2.52 -7.67
C ASN A 70 7.44 3.34 -7.87
N ALA A 71 8.06 3.25 -9.04
CA ALA A 71 9.32 3.93 -9.31
C ALA A 71 9.40 4.45 -10.75
N SER A 72 9.85 5.68 -10.92
CA SER A 72 10.11 6.33 -12.22
C SER A 72 11.51 6.07 -12.77
N ARG A 73 12.31 5.27 -12.05
CA ARG A 73 13.65 4.82 -12.45
C ARG A 73 13.90 3.42 -11.90
N ALA A 74 14.93 2.76 -12.41
CA ALA A 74 15.44 1.51 -11.85
C ALA A 74 16.02 1.70 -10.43
N MET A 75 16.07 0.60 -9.67
CA MET A 75 16.81 0.53 -8.41
C MET A 75 18.31 0.75 -8.66
N ARG A 76 18.98 1.43 -7.74
CA ARG A 76 20.44 1.57 -7.71
C ARG A 76 21.05 0.33 -7.06
N GLU A 77 22.35 0.14 -7.25
CA GLU A 77 23.09 -0.94 -6.57
C GLU A 77 23.00 -0.86 -5.04
N SER A 78 22.93 0.35 -4.48
CA SER A 78 22.72 0.57 -3.04
C SER A 78 21.31 0.22 -2.55
N GLU A 79 20.39 -0.11 -3.45
CA GLU A 79 18.97 -0.43 -3.20
C GLU A 79 18.64 -1.89 -3.57
N LEU A 80 19.65 -2.75 -3.76
CA LEU A 80 19.55 -4.20 -4.02
C LEU A 80 20.05 -5.00 -2.82
#